data_AF-A0A5D2GSQ2-F1
#
_entry.id   AF-A0A5D2GSQ2-F1
#
_cell.length_a   1.000
_cell.length_b   1.000
_cell.length_c   1.000
_cell.angle_alpha   90.00
_cell.angle_beta   90.00
_cell.angle_gamma   90.00
#
_symmetry.space_group_name_H-M   'P 1'
#
loop_
_entity.id
_entity.type
_entity.pdbx_description
1 polymer ?
#
loop_
_entity_poly.entity_id
_entity_poly.type
_entity_poly.pdbx_seq_one_letter_code
_entity_poly.pdbx_strand_id
1 'polypeptide(L)'
;MVAELKYEISQNAYIKLVLHALKHKTTAVNGILLGRVNPQNDSVVEIADSVPLFHSNLALLPSLEIALIMIEEHYGSKGLGIVGYFHANERFDDAELGIVAKNIGDHICRYFPQAAIFLLDNKKLEALPMGKDQSPVMQLYIRDASKNWKLAGPDGGSRLVIKEPAANAVLSDYISSEKWQDVVDFDDHLDDIKKDWLNPELFK
;
A
#
# COMPACT_ATOMS: atom_id res chain seq x y z
N MET A 1 -9.97 -14.64 -23.22
CA MET A 1 -9.88 -13.25 -22.73
C MET A 1 -9.62 -13.32 -21.25
N VAL A 2 -8.45 -12.88 -20.78
CA VAL A 2 -8.20 -12.76 -19.34
C VAL A 2 -9.03 -11.57 -18.88
N ALA A 3 -10.00 -11.77 -17.98
CA ALA A 3 -10.78 -10.67 -17.44
C ALA A 3 -9.81 -9.64 -16.81
N GLU A 4 -9.98 -8.36 -17.14
CA GLU A 4 -9.11 -7.32 -16.59
C GLU A 4 -9.39 -7.14 -15.10
N LEU A 5 -8.43 -7.52 -14.26
CA LEU A 5 -8.52 -7.38 -12.81
C LEU A 5 -8.45 -5.91 -12.40
N LYS A 6 -9.43 -5.48 -11.60
CA LYS A 6 -9.51 -4.15 -10.99
C LYS A 6 -9.13 -4.25 -9.51
N TYR A 7 -8.48 -3.22 -8.99
CA TYR A 7 -8.07 -3.12 -7.59
C TYR A 7 -8.80 -1.96 -6.95
N GLU A 8 -9.54 -2.23 -5.89
CA GLU A 8 -10.32 -1.23 -5.15
C GLU A 8 -9.77 -1.10 -3.74
N ILE A 9 -9.18 0.06 -3.43
CA ILE A 9 -8.61 0.33 -2.11
C ILE A 9 -9.53 1.22 -1.29
N SER A 10 -9.72 0.87 -0.02
CA SER A 10 -10.43 1.72 0.94
C SER A 10 -9.66 3.01 1.22
N GLN A 11 -10.38 4.08 1.51
CA GLN A 11 -9.81 5.38 1.87
C GLN A 11 -8.80 5.26 3.01
N ASN A 12 -9.14 4.54 4.07
CA ASN A 12 -8.27 4.42 5.25
C ASN A 12 -6.99 3.65 4.92
N ALA A 13 -7.09 2.56 4.15
CA ALA A 13 -5.92 1.80 3.71
C ALA A 13 -4.98 2.66 2.85
N TYR A 14 -5.55 3.43 1.93
CA TYR A 14 -4.83 4.35 1.06
C TYR A 14 -4.13 5.46 1.85
N ILE A 15 -4.88 6.18 2.69
CA ILE A 15 -4.36 7.30 3.48
C ILE A 15 -3.27 6.84 4.44
N LYS A 16 -3.46 5.71 5.13
CA LYS A 16 -2.49 5.19 6.12
C LYS A 16 -1.09 5.01 5.51
N LEU A 17 -1.00 4.47 4.30
CA LEU A 17 0.26 4.26 3.57
C LEU A 17 0.90 5.58 3.12
N VAL A 18 0.09 6.54 2.65
CA VAL A 18 0.61 7.86 2.26
C VAL A 18 1.13 8.61 3.48
N LEU A 19 0.41 8.58 4.60
CA LEU A 19 0.85 9.20 5.84
C LEU A 19 2.15 8.56 6.36
N HIS A 20 2.30 7.23 6.26
CA HIS A 20 3.55 6.54 6.58
C HIS A 20 4.73 7.06 5.75
N ALA A 21 4.58 7.17 4.44
CA ALA A 21 5.63 7.73 3.57
C ALA A 21 5.95 9.20 3.90
N LEU A 22 4.92 9.99 4.24
CA LEU A 22 5.13 11.38 4.63
C LEU A 22 5.81 11.52 5.99
N LYS A 23 5.63 10.57 6.92
CA LYS A 23 6.32 10.56 8.22
C LYS A 23 7.83 10.40 8.03
N HIS A 24 8.23 9.61 7.03
CA HIS A 24 9.62 9.25 6.73
C HIS A 24 10.08 9.76 5.35
N LYS A 25 10.01 11.07 5.12
CA LYS A 25 10.21 11.69 3.79
C LYS A 25 11.57 11.43 3.11
N THR A 26 12.59 11.07 3.89
CA THR A 26 13.97 10.93 3.40
C THR A 26 14.43 9.48 3.34
N THR A 27 13.55 8.52 3.59
CA THR A 27 13.86 7.09 3.54
C THR A 27 12.81 6.38 2.70
N ALA A 28 13.19 5.24 2.12
CA ALA A 28 12.20 4.36 1.52
C ALA A 28 11.33 3.76 2.62
N VAL A 29 10.05 3.55 2.32
CA VAL A 29 9.11 2.87 3.22
C VAL A 29 8.41 1.72 2.52
N ASN A 30 7.86 0.78 3.30
CA ASN A 30 7.02 -0.27 2.77
C ASN A 30 5.83 -0.62 3.66
N GLY A 31 4.90 -1.38 3.09
CA GLY A 31 3.72 -1.86 3.79
C GLY A 31 3.06 -3.03 3.09
N ILE A 32 2.06 -3.61 3.75
CA ILE A 32 1.27 -4.74 3.24
C ILE A 32 -0.16 -4.28 2.96
N LEU A 33 -0.73 -4.80 1.87
CA LEU A 33 -2.12 -4.58 1.48
C LEU A 33 -2.97 -5.78 1.94
N LEU A 34 -4.06 -5.50 2.65
CA LEU A 34 -4.92 -6.52 3.26
C LEU A 34 -6.30 -6.48 2.62
N GLY A 35 -6.79 -7.65 2.21
CA GLY A 35 -7.93 -7.70 1.33
C GLY A 35 -8.38 -9.10 0.97
N ARG A 36 -9.20 -9.17 -0.07
CA ARG A 36 -9.70 -10.40 -0.66
C ARG A 36 -10.21 -10.16 -2.08
N VAL A 37 -10.41 -11.23 -2.83
CA VAL A 37 -11.20 -11.17 -4.06
C VAL A 37 -12.66 -10.90 -3.69
N ASN A 38 -13.31 -9.98 -4.41
CA ASN A 38 -14.72 -9.65 -4.18
C ASN A 38 -15.58 -10.90 -4.44
N PRO A 39 -16.38 -11.37 -3.46
CA PRO A 39 -17.17 -12.60 -3.60
C PRO A 39 -18.29 -12.54 -4.65
N GLN A 40 -18.72 -11.33 -5.05
CA GLN A 40 -19.72 -11.10 -6.08
C GLN A 40 -19.10 -10.85 -7.45
N ASN A 41 -17.81 -10.50 -7.51
CA ASN A 41 -17.10 -10.23 -8.75
C ASN A 41 -15.61 -10.62 -8.66
N ASP A 42 -15.29 -11.81 -9.15
CA ASP A 42 -13.92 -12.35 -9.16
C ASP A 42 -12.89 -11.52 -9.95
N SER A 43 -13.34 -10.51 -10.70
CA SER A 43 -12.48 -9.56 -11.40
C SER A 43 -12.05 -8.35 -10.54
N VAL A 44 -12.44 -8.30 -9.25
CA VAL A 44 -12.11 -7.20 -8.35
C VAL A 44 -11.37 -7.72 -7.12
N VAL A 45 -10.20 -7.15 -6.86
CA VAL A 45 -9.47 -7.34 -5.59
C VAL A 45 -9.79 -6.15 -4.68
N GLU A 46 -10.49 -6.42 -3.59
CA GLU A 46 -10.82 -5.44 -2.56
C GLU A 46 -9.68 -5.36 -1.54
N ILE A 47 -9.09 -4.19 -1.41
CA ILE A 47 -8.09 -3.86 -0.39
C ILE A 47 -8.81 -3.09 0.71
N ALA A 48 -9.12 -3.79 1.79
CA ALA A 48 -9.91 -3.27 2.90
C ALA A 48 -9.07 -2.48 3.90
N ASP A 49 -7.82 -2.91 4.14
CA ASP A 49 -6.91 -2.29 5.10
C ASP A 49 -5.46 -2.37 4.61
N SER A 50 -4.55 -1.69 5.31
CA SER A 50 -3.11 -1.71 5.06
C SER A 50 -2.34 -1.66 6.36
N VAL A 51 -1.11 -2.18 6.33
CA VAL A 51 -0.19 -2.16 7.47
C VAL A 51 1.14 -1.53 7.04
N PRO A 52 1.49 -0.35 7.59
CA PRO A 52 2.84 0.21 7.51
C PRO A 52 3.84 -0.75 8.16
N LEU A 53 4.88 -1.15 7.43
CA LEU A 53 5.87 -2.10 7.94
C LEU A 53 7.12 -1.37 8.43
N PHE A 54 7.97 -0.96 7.50
CA PHE A 54 9.31 -0.51 7.83
C PHE A 54 9.62 0.84 7.20
N HIS A 55 10.42 1.62 7.89
CA HIS A 55 11.03 2.86 7.41
C HIS A 55 12.56 2.81 7.49
N SER A 56 13.10 1.74 8.05
CA SER A 56 14.51 1.40 8.07
C SER A 56 14.72 -0.01 7.50
N ASN A 57 15.82 -0.24 6.80
CA ASN A 57 16.26 -1.59 6.37
C ASN A 57 15.13 -2.53 5.89
N LEU A 58 14.33 -2.09 4.90
CA LEU A 58 13.02 -2.65 4.49
C LEU A 58 12.89 -4.16 4.26
N ALA A 59 13.99 -4.90 4.18
CA ALA A 59 14.03 -6.30 3.79
C ALA A 59 14.87 -7.18 4.74
N LEU A 60 15.03 -6.77 6.00
CA LEU A 60 15.58 -7.69 7.00
C LEU A 60 14.58 -8.83 7.24
N LEU A 61 14.96 -10.02 6.76
CA LEU A 61 14.09 -11.20 6.77
C LEU A 61 13.47 -11.49 8.15
N PRO A 62 14.20 -11.44 9.29
CA PRO A 62 13.60 -11.75 10.58
C PRO A 62 12.44 -10.81 10.95
N SER A 63 12.62 -9.50 10.76
CA SER A 63 11.58 -8.51 11.06
C SER A 63 10.38 -8.67 10.13
N LEU A 64 10.63 -8.92 8.84
CA LEU A 64 9.57 -9.16 7.86
C LEU A 64 8.76 -10.42 8.19
N GLU A 65 9.42 -11.54 8.54
CA GLU A 65 8.74 -12.80 8.88
C GLU A 65 7.83 -12.64 10.09
N ILE A 66 8.32 -12.00 11.17
CA ILE A 66 7.52 -11.75 12.37
C ILE A 66 6.33 -10.85 12.04
N ALA A 67 6.53 -9.79 11.27
CA ALA A 67 5.46 -8.89 10.86
C ALA A 67 4.37 -9.65 10.07
N LEU A 68 4.76 -10.46 9.09
CA LEU A 68 3.81 -11.23 8.28
C LEU A 68 3.03 -12.24 9.12
N ILE A 69 3.67 -12.96 10.05
CA ILE A 69 2.99 -13.90 10.96
C ILE A 69 1.95 -13.17 11.82
N MET A 70 2.30 -12.02 12.40
CA MET A 70 1.38 -11.25 13.26
C MET A 70 0.20 -10.68 12.46
N ILE A 71 0.48 -10.20 11.24
CA ILE A 71 -0.54 -9.70 10.32
C ILE A 71 -1.50 -10.82 9.92
N GLU A 72 -0.98 -11.99 9.54
CA GLU A 72 -1.80 -13.15 9.14
C GLU A 72 -2.70 -13.63 10.28
N GLU A 73 -2.18 -13.74 11.50
CA GLU A 73 -2.98 -14.14 12.66
C GLU A 73 -4.11 -13.13 12.92
N HIS A 74 -3.79 -11.84 12.94
CA HIS A 74 -4.76 -10.79 13.24
C HIS A 74 -5.84 -10.66 12.16
N TYR A 75 -5.43 -10.50 10.90
CA TYR A 75 -6.34 -10.22 9.78
C TYR A 75 -7.01 -11.50 9.22
N GLY A 76 -6.35 -12.65 9.35
CA GLY A 76 -6.93 -13.95 8.99
C GLY A 76 -8.18 -14.25 9.81
N SER A 77 -8.19 -13.91 11.10
CA SER A 77 -9.38 -14.01 11.96
C SER A 77 -10.57 -13.16 11.49
N LYS A 78 -10.30 -12.10 10.70
CA LYS A 78 -11.28 -11.19 10.09
C LYS A 78 -11.63 -11.57 8.64
N GLY A 79 -11.11 -12.68 8.13
CA GLY A 79 -11.31 -13.13 6.76
C GLY A 79 -10.62 -12.26 5.70
N LEU A 80 -9.53 -11.58 6.08
CA LEU A 80 -8.68 -10.80 5.19
C LEU A 80 -7.32 -11.48 5.05
N GLY A 81 -6.82 -11.53 3.81
CA GLY A 81 -5.50 -12.05 3.49
C GLY A 81 -4.57 -10.98 2.95
N ILE A 82 -3.30 -11.33 2.81
CA ILE A 82 -2.30 -10.48 2.18
C ILE A 82 -2.53 -10.52 0.65
N VAL A 83 -2.90 -9.37 0.09
CA VAL A 83 -3.24 -9.24 -1.35
C VAL A 83 -2.26 -8.37 -2.12
N GLY A 84 -1.23 -7.85 -1.47
CA GLY A 84 -0.23 -7.05 -2.15
C GLY A 84 0.75 -6.35 -1.22
N TYR A 85 1.58 -5.53 -1.84
CA TYR A 85 2.69 -4.83 -1.20
C TYR A 85 2.68 -3.36 -1.59
N PHE A 86 3.08 -2.49 -0.67
CA PHE A 86 3.27 -1.06 -0.90
C PHE A 86 4.74 -0.71 -0.77
N HIS A 87 5.20 0.20 -1.63
CA HIS A 87 6.54 0.76 -1.59
C HIS A 87 6.51 2.25 -1.89
N ALA A 88 7.33 3.01 -1.18
CA ALA A 88 7.70 4.36 -1.57
C ALA A 88 9.23 4.46 -1.64
N ASN A 89 9.73 5.00 -2.74
CA ASN A 89 11.17 5.19 -2.94
C ASN A 89 11.66 6.38 -2.11
N GLU A 90 12.92 6.32 -1.67
CA GLU A 90 13.59 7.40 -0.92
C GLU A 90 13.78 8.67 -1.77
N ARG A 91 13.98 8.47 -3.09
CA ARG A 91 14.22 9.55 -4.04
C ARG A 91 12.92 10.02 -4.65
N PHE A 92 12.70 11.33 -4.58
CA PHE A 92 11.52 11.97 -5.14
C PHE A 92 11.38 11.77 -6.66
N ASP A 93 12.50 11.72 -7.38
CA ASP A 93 12.55 11.60 -8.84
C ASP A 93 12.55 10.15 -9.35
N ASP A 94 12.64 9.17 -8.45
CA ASP A 94 12.67 7.75 -8.77
C ASP A 94 11.26 7.16 -8.81
N ALA A 95 10.79 6.86 -10.02
CA ALA A 95 9.51 6.20 -10.29
C ALA A 95 9.69 4.72 -10.69
N GLU A 96 10.86 4.13 -10.47
CA GLU A 96 11.11 2.73 -10.79
C GLU A 96 10.79 1.80 -9.62
N LEU A 97 10.26 0.63 -9.96
CA LEU A 97 9.99 -0.41 -8.98
C LEU A 97 11.29 -1.15 -8.60
N GLY A 98 11.73 -0.96 -7.35
CA GLY A 98 12.94 -1.58 -6.79
C GLY A 98 12.90 -3.11 -6.71
N ILE A 99 14.08 -3.72 -6.61
CA ILE A 99 14.22 -5.19 -6.58
C ILE A 99 13.63 -5.83 -5.32
N VAL A 100 13.70 -5.14 -4.17
CA VAL A 100 13.11 -5.60 -2.91
C VAL A 100 11.59 -5.75 -3.06
N ALA A 101 10.93 -4.73 -3.61
CA ALA A 101 9.49 -4.76 -3.86
C ALA A 101 9.10 -5.91 -4.80
N LYS A 102 9.87 -6.12 -5.87
CA LYS A 102 9.68 -7.25 -6.80
C LYS A 102 9.83 -8.60 -6.11
N ASN A 103 10.86 -8.78 -5.28
CA ASN A 103 11.11 -10.04 -4.57
C ASN A 103 10.02 -10.37 -3.55
N ILE A 104 9.56 -9.37 -2.78
CA ILE A 104 8.48 -9.54 -1.81
C ILE A 104 7.16 -9.81 -2.54
N GLY A 105 6.83 -9.03 -3.58
CA GLY A 105 5.66 -9.27 -4.42
C GLY A 105 5.68 -10.66 -5.04
N ASP A 106 6.84 -11.13 -5.51
CA ASP A 106 7.01 -12.47 -6.06
C ASP A 106 6.72 -13.57 -5.04
N HIS A 107 7.03 -13.32 -3.76
CA HIS A 107 6.71 -14.22 -2.67
C HIS A 107 5.20 -14.21 -2.38
N ILE A 108 4.59 -13.04 -2.27
CA ILE A 108 3.13 -12.89 -2.07
C ILE A 108 2.36 -13.58 -3.20
N CYS A 109 2.80 -13.44 -4.46
CA CYS A 109 2.19 -14.09 -5.61
C CYS A 109 2.15 -15.62 -5.55
N ARG A 110 2.97 -16.28 -4.71
CA ARG A 110 2.92 -17.73 -4.52
C ARG A 110 1.66 -18.17 -3.77
N TYR A 111 1.13 -17.31 -2.92
CA TYR A 111 -0.06 -17.55 -2.11
C TYR A 111 -1.29 -16.83 -2.67
N PHE A 112 -1.10 -15.64 -3.25
CA PHE A 112 -2.14 -14.84 -3.86
C PHE A 112 -1.73 -14.41 -5.29
N PRO A 113 -2.06 -15.22 -6.33
CA PRO A 113 -1.60 -14.96 -7.71
C PRO A 113 -2.02 -13.61 -8.29
N GLN A 114 -3.09 -13.01 -7.78
CA GLN A 114 -3.63 -11.72 -8.19
C GLN A 114 -3.02 -10.55 -7.40
N ALA A 115 -1.86 -10.74 -6.76
CA ALA A 115 -1.24 -9.71 -5.93
C ALA A 115 -0.82 -8.48 -6.74
N ALA A 116 -0.99 -7.31 -6.12
CA ALA A 116 -0.53 -6.03 -6.65
C ALA A 116 0.66 -5.48 -5.88
N ILE A 117 1.47 -4.67 -6.56
CA ILE A 117 2.41 -3.77 -5.90
C ILE A 117 1.97 -2.34 -6.14
N PHE A 118 1.83 -1.56 -5.07
CA PHE A 118 1.57 -0.13 -5.15
C PHE A 118 2.90 0.61 -4.94
N LEU A 119 3.27 1.42 -5.92
CA LEU A 119 4.43 2.32 -5.83
C LEU A 119 3.92 3.75 -5.63
N LEU A 120 4.36 4.44 -4.59
CA LEU A 120 3.99 5.83 -4.37
C LEU A 120 4.54 6.73 -5.48
N ASP A 121 3.69 7.56 -6.07
CA ASP A 121 4.08 8.58 -7.02
C ASP A 121 4.31 9.90 -6.28
N ASN A 122 5.58 10.12 -5.90
CA ASN A 122 5.99 11.29 -5.13
C ASN A 122 5.64 12.62 -5.83
N LYS A 123 5.66 12.66 -7.17
CA LYS A 123 5.30 13.85 -7.95
C LYS A 123 3.81 14.16 -7.86
N LYS A 124 2.96 13.12 -7.94
CA LYS A 124 1.51 13.30 -7.73
C LYS A 124 1.19 13.70 -6.29
N LEU A 125 1.91 13.14 -5.32
CA LEU A 125 1.75 13.51 -3.91
C LEU A 125 2.08 14.98 -3.66
N GLU A 126 3.15 15.52 -4.26
CA GLU A 126 3.48 16.95 -4.18
C GLU A 126 2.43 17.84 -4.89
N ALA A 127 1.86 17.37 -6.00
CA ALA A 127 0.84 18.09 -6.74
C ALA A 127 -0.56 18.07 -6.07
N LEU A 128 -0.76 17.21 -5.08
CA LEU A 128 -2.06 16.98 -4.42
C LEU A 128 -2.69 18.27 -3.87
N PRO A 129 -1.98 19.15 -3.13
CA PRO A 129 -2.55 20.41 -2.63
C PRO A 129 -2.95 21.40 -3.73
N MET A 130 -2.44 21.22 -4.96
CA MET A 130 -2.75 22.12 -6.08
C MET A 130 -4.10 21.80 -6.76
N GLY A 131 -4.81 20.74 -6.32
CA GLY A 131 -6.21 20.48 -6.66
C GLY A 131 -6.49 20.16 -8.15
N LYS A 132 -5.45 19.86 -8.94
CA LYS A 132 -5.58 19.65 -10.39
C LYS A 132 -5.89 18.21 -10.79
N ASP A 133 -5.59 17.24 -9.93
CA ASP A 133 -5.74 15.82 -10.23
C ASP A 133 -6.38 15.07 -9.05
N GLN A 134 -7.48 14.35 -9.34
CA GLN A 134 -8.16 13.47 -8.39
C GLN A 134 -7.69 12.01 -8.51
N SER A 135 -6.72 11.73 -9.38
CA SER A 135 -6.17 10.39 -9.54
C SER A 135 -5.46 9.92 -8.25
N PRO A 136 -5.37 8.61 -8.01
CA PRO A 136 -4.58 8.08 -6.90
C PRO A 136 -3.11 8.53 -7.03
N VAL A 137 -2.49 8.89 -5.90
CA VAL A 137 -1.05 9.19 -5.84
C VAL A 137 -0.18 7.94 -5.81
N MET A 138 -0.71 6.82 -6.30
CA MET A 138 -0.04 5.52 -6.35
C MET A 138 -0.13 4.95 -7.76
N GLN A 139 0.94 4.30 -8.16
CA GLN A 139 1.06 3.52 -9.37
C GLN A 139 0.82 2.05 -9.06
N LEU A 140 -0.03 1.41 -9.87
CA LEU A 140 -0.34 0.00 -9.73
C LEU A 140 0.59 -0.82 -10.62
N TYR A 141 1.33 -1.76 -10.03
CA TYR A 141 2.07 -2.78 -10.74
C TYR A 141 1.39 -4.13 -10.58
N ILE A 142 1.25 -4.84 -11.70
CA ILE A 142 0.70 -6.19 -11.77
C ILE A 142 1.72 -7.13 -12.40
N ARG A 143 1.65 -8.40 -12.04
CA ARG A 143 2.50 -9.43 -12.61
C ARG A 143 1.90 -9.98 -13.90
N ASP A 144 2.68 -9.98 -14.97
CA ASP A 144 2.26 -10.56 -16.24
C ASP A 144 2.51 -12.08 -16.32
N ALA A 145 2.06 -12.71 -17.40
CA ALA A 145 2.25 -14.15 -17.63
C ALA A 145 3.75 -14.55 -17.72
N SER A 146 4.62 -13.61 -18.08
CA SER A 146 6.07 -13.78 -18.12
C SER A 146 6.74 -13.54 -16.76
N LYS A 147 5.94 -13.45 -15.69
CA LYS A 147 6.37 -13.21 -14.31
C LYS A 147 7.03 -11.85 -14.06
N ASN A 148 6.87 -10.90 -14.97
CA ASN A 148 7.41 -9.55 -14.84
C ASN A 148 6.37 -8.59 -14.27
N TRP A 149 6.82 -7.68 -13.40
CA TRP A 149 6.01 -6.60 -12.88
C TRP A 149 5.90 -5.48 -13.92
N LYS A 150 4.68 -5.13 -14.30
CA LYS A 150 4.36 -4.09 -15.27
C LYS A 150 3.41 -3.06 -14.67
N LEU A 151 3.63 -1.80 -15.00
CA LEU A 151 2.70 -0.73 -14.67
C LEU A 151 1.36 -1.01 -15.35
N ALA A 152 0.28 -1.03 -14.57
CA ALA A 152 -1.07 -1.24 -15.04
C ALA A 152 -1.69 0.10 -15.51
N GLY A 153 -2.33 0.10 -16.68
CA GLY A 153 -2.98 1.28 -17.24
C GLY A 153 -2.17 2.23 -18.15
N PRO A 154 -1.09 1.84 -18.87
CA PRO A 154 -0.55 2.69 -19.95
C PRO A 154 -1.55 2.90 -21.11
N ASP A 155 -2.48 1.96 -21.29
CA ASP A 155 -3.29 1.81 -22.52
C ASP A 155 -4.78 2.18 -22.37
N GLY A 156 -5.15 3.02 -21.39
CA GLY A 156 -6.46 3.69 -21.39
C GLY A 156 -7.48 3.33 -20.29
N GLY A 157 -7.05 2.95 -19.09
CA GLY A 157 -7.94 2.86 -17.93
C GLY A 157 -7.19 2.67 -16.60
N SER A 158 -7.53 3.47 -15.57
CA SER A 158 -6.98 3.28 -14.22
C SER A 158 -7.57 2.01 -13.60
N ARG A 159 -6.76 0.95 -13.55
CA ARG A 159 -7.13 -0.32 -12.90
C ARG A 159 -7.12 -0.23 -11.37
N LEU A 160 -6.55 0.84 -10.82
CA LEU A 160 -6.62 1.21 -9.43
C LEU A 160 -7.76 2.22 -9.22
N VAL A 161 -8.65 1.93 -8.30
CA VAL A 161 -9.74 2.82 -7.88
C VAL A 161 -9.71 2.95 -6.37
N ILE A 162 -9.81 4.19 -5.88
CA ILE A 162 -10.07 4.45 -4.47
C ILE A 162 -11.58 4.39 -4.30
N LYS A 163 -12.05 3.54 -3.37
CA LYS A 163 -13.47 3.24 -3.19
C LYS A 163 -14.28 4.49 -2.85
N GLU A 164 -13.74 5.36 -2.01
CA GLU A 164 -14.36 6.61 -1.61
C GLU A 164 -13.78 7.79 -2.42
N PRO A 165 -14.60 8.54 -3.19
CA PRO A 165 -14.12 9.65 -4.02
C PRO A 165 -13.50 10.82 -3.24
N ALA A 166 -13.82 10.95 -1.96
CA ALA A 166 -13.32 12.01 -1.08
C ALA A 166 -11.90 11.75 -0.55
N ALA A 167 -11.30 10.58 -0.83
CA ALA A 167 -10.06 10.16 -0.18
C ALA A 167 -8.90 11.16 -0.34
N ASN A 168 -8.72 11.77 -1.51
CA ASN A 168 -7.67 12.78 -1.72
C ASN A 168 -7.98 14.11 -1.01
N ALA A 169 -9.25 14.49 -0.85
CA ALA A 169 -9.63 15.65 -0.05
C ALA A 169 -9.32 15.39 1.44
N VAL A 170 -9.75 14.24 1.97
CA VAL A 170 -9.47 13.85 3.36
C VAL A 170 -7.96 13.70 3.60
N LEU A 171 -7.23 13.13 2.65
CA LEU A 171 -5.77 13.07 2.70
C LEU A 171 -5.14 14.47 2.77
N SER A 172 -5.65 15.45 2.02
CA SER A 172 -5.16 16.84 2.07
C SER A 172 -5.34 17.44 3.46
N ASP A 173 -6.50 17.20 4.08
CA ASP A 173 -6.79 17.67 5.44
C ASP A 173 -5.85 17.03 6.46
N TYR A 174 -5.57 15.73 6.33
CA TYR A 174 -4.63 15.03 7.20
C TYR A 174 -3.17 15.42 7.00
N ILE A 175 -2.78 15.79 5.78
CA ILE A 175 -1.46 16.38 5.51
C ILE A 175 -1.36 17.75 6.19
N SER A 176 -2.39 18.58 6.04
CA SER A 176 -2.41 19.95 6.57
C SER A 176 -2.49 20.00 8.09
N SER A 177 -3.23 19.06 8.69
CA SER A 177 -3.35 18.90 10.14
C SER A 177 -2.23 18.07 10.74
N GLU A 178 -1.22 17.69 9.94
CA GLU A 178 -0.05 17.07 10.51
C GLU A 178 -0.46 15.75 11.23
N LYS A 179 -1.20 14.86 10.54
CA LYS A 179 -1.64 13.57 11.11
C LYS A 179 -0.67 12.39 10.90
N TRP A 180 0.23 12.49 9.93
CA TRP A 180 1.32 11.53 9.73
C TRP A 180 2.28 11.25 10.92
N GLN A 181 2.37 12.12 11.94
CA GLN A 181 3.19 11.96 13.13
C GLN A 181 2.60 10.87 14.03
N ASP A 182 1.28 10.68 13.97
CA ASP A 182 0.55 9.71 14.78
C ASP A 182 0.58 8.29 14.18
N VAL A 183 1.06 8.16 12.93
CA VAL A 183 1.18 6.83 12.29
C VAL A 183 2.27 6.04 12.99
N VAL A 184 1.92 4.83 13.40
CA VAL A 184 2.83 3.82 13.93
C VAL A 184 3.05 2.77 12.86
N ASP A 185 4.31 2.48 12.53
CA ASP A 185 4.64 1.32 11.71
C ASP A 185 5.19 0.16 12.54
N PHE A 186 5.60 -0.91 11.87
CA PHE A 186 6.09 -2.10 12.54
C PHE A 186 7.50 -1.90 13.13
N ASP A 187 8.35 -1.08 12.50
CA ASP A 187 9.64 -0.66 13.08
C ASP A 187 9.42 0.05 14.42
N ASP A 188 8.49 1.03 14.47
CA ASP A 188 8.10 1.70 15.72
C ASP A 188 7.65 0.71 16.81
N HIS A 189 6.89 -0.31 16.44
CA HIS A 189 6.41 -1.34 17.35
C HIS A 189 7.52 -2.28 17.86
N LEU A 190 8.48 -2.62 16.99
CA LEU A 190 9.65 -3.43 17.38
C LEU A 190 10.52 -2.68 18.40
N ASP A 191 10.63 -1.36 18.26
CA ASP A 191 11.34 -0.49 19.22
C ASP A 191 10.56 -0.31 20.54
N ASP A 192 9.24 -0.14 20.46
CA ASP A 192 8.35 -0.05 21.63
C ASP A 192 7.03 -0.79 21.39
N ILE A 193 6.90 -1.96 22.02
CA ILE A 193 5.72 -2.85 21.90
C ILE A 193 4.40 -2.19 22.33
N LYS A 194 4.44 -1.04 23.02
CA LYS A 194 3.24 -0.27 23.38
C LYS A 194 2.67 0.52 22.20
N LYS A 195 3.46 0.78 21.16
CA LYS A 195 2.98 1.44 19.95
C LYS A 195 2.21 0.42 19.10
N ASP A 196 0.94 0.69 18.86
CA ASP A 196 0.06 -0.23 18.13
C ASP A 196 0.14 0.00 16.62
N TRP A 197 0.81 -0.92 15.91
CA TRP A 197 0.96 -0.91 14.45
C TRP A 197 -0.37 -1.08 13.69
N LEU A 198 -1.47 -1.48 14.36
CA LEU A 198 -2.81 -1.51 13.77
C LEU A 198 -3.40 -0.10 13.59
N ASN A 199 -2.87 0.90 14.30
CA ASN A 199 -3.30 2.30 14.24
C ASN A 199 -4.81 2.49 14.53
N PRO A 200 -5.39 1.93 15.63
CA PRO A 200 -6.84 1.92 15.85
C PRO A 200 -7.46 3.31 16.03
N GLU A 201 -6.71 4.28 16.55
CA GLU A 201 -7.19 5.66 16.80
C GLU A 201 -6.95 6.61 15.62
N LEU A 202 -6.22 6.19 14.58
CA LEU A 202 -5.73 7.10 13.53
C LEU A 202 -6.86 7.74 12.71
N PHE A 203 -8.02 7.11 12.57
CA PHE A 203 -9.14 7.65 11.79
C PHE A 203 -10.44 7.79 12.59
N LYS A 204 -10.34 7.87 13.92
CA LYS A 204 -11.47 8.16 14.80
C LYS A 204 -11.78 9.65 14.88
#